data_AF-A0A8S2U7X5-F1
#
_entry.id   AF-A0A8S2U7X5-F1
#
_cell.length_a   1.000
_cell.length_b   1.000
_cell.length_c   1.000
_cell.angle_alpha   90.00
_cell.angle_beta   90.00
_cell.angle_gamma   90.00
#
_symmetry.space_group_name_H-M   'P 1'
#
loop_
_entity.id
_entity.type
_entity.pdbx_description
1 polymer ?
#
loop_
_entity_poly.entity_id
_entity_poly.type
_entity_poly.pdbx_seq_one_letter_code
_entity_poly.pdbx_strand_id
1 'polypeptide(L)' 'ALGARAVFIGRPILYGLACGGQNGVQRVLDILKRELINDMSCCGLTTIKQINKDILYKHT' A
#
# COMPACT_ATOMS: atom_id res chain seq x y z
N ALA A 1 7.91 -6.45 6.57
CA ALA A 1 6.65 -7.21 6.66
C ALA A 1 6.44 -7.78 8.05
N LEU A 2 5.26 -7.57 8.64
CA LEU A 2 4.92 -8.16 9.94
C LEU A 2 4.05 -9.43 9.86
N GLY A 3 3.71 -9.86 8.64
CA GLY A 3 2.97 -11.10 8.38
C GLY A 3 1.47 -10.93 8.08
N ALA A 4 0.98 -9.69 7.93
CA ALA A 4 -0.40 -9.46 7.51
C ALA A 4 -0.62 -9.93 6.06
N ARG A 5 -1.71 -10.68 5.82
CA ARG A 5 -2.10 -11.14 4.47
C ARG A 5 -2.76 -10.03 3.64
N ALA A 6 -3.46 -9.12 4.30
CA ALA A 6 -4.15 -7.98 3.71
C ALA A 6 -4.35 -6.89 4.78
N VAL A 7 -4.60 -5.66 4.34
CA VAL A 7 -4.97 -4.52 5.19
C VAL A 7 -6.17 -3.80 4.59
N PHE A 8 -7.09 -3.33 5.43
CA PHE A 8 -8.28 -2.60 5.00
C PHE A 8 -8.07 -1.09 5.13
N ILE A 9 -8.77 -0.35 4.27
CA ILE A 9 -8.62 1.11 4.16
C ILE A 9 -10.02 1.72 4.21
N GLY A 10 -10.27 2.53 5.24
CA GLY A 10 -11.59 3.16 5.47
C GLY A 10 -11.62 4.62 5.05
N ARG A 11 -11.11 5.51 5.92
CA ARG A 11 -11.16 6.97 5.74
C ARG A 11 -10.68 7.46 4.36
N PRO A 12 -9.54 6.98 3.80
CA PRO A 12 -9.09 7.43 2.48
C PRO A 12 -10.10 7.19 1.36
N ILE A 13 -10.83 6.06 1.41
CA ILE A 13 -11.89 5.77 0.43
C ILE A 13 -13.02 6.79 0.54
N LEU A 14 -13.43 7.13 1.77
CA LEU A 14 -14.46 8.16 2.00
C LEU A 14 -14.03 9.55 1.55
N TYR A 15 -12.75 9.90 1.73
CA TYR A 15 -12.22 11.19 1.27
C TYR A 15 -12.17 11.25 -0.26
N GLY A 16 -11.71 10.18 -0.93
CA GLY A 16 -11.76 10.07 -2.38
C GLY A 16 -13.18 10.21 -2.91
N LEU A 17 -14.13 9.54 -2.26
CA LEU A 17 -15.55 9.64 -2.60
C LEU A 17 -16.09 11.07 -2.45
N ALA A 18 -15.78 11.74 -1.33
CA ALA A 18 -16.26 13.09 -1.07
C ALA A 18 -15.66 14.14 -2.03
N CYS A 19 -14.39 13.99 -2.41
CA CYS A 19 -13.71 14.96 -3.27
C CYS A 19 -13.92 14.75 -4.77
N GLY A 20 -14.18 13.51 -5.22
CA GLY A 20 -14.21 13.20 -6.66
C GLY A 20 -15.14 12.05 -7.05
N GLY A 21 -16.08 11.68 -6.17
CA GLY A 21 -16.99 10.56 -6.40
C GLY A 21 -16.23 9.26 -6.67
N GLN A 22 -16.74 8.45 -7.59
CA GLN A 22 -16.10 7.20 -8.03
C GLN A 22 -14.66 7.42 -8.52
N ASN A 23 -14.41 8.47 -9.30
CA ASN A 23 -13.08 8.75 -9.86
C ASN A 23 -12.08 9.09 -8.75
N GLY A 24 -12.52 9.77 -7.69
CA GLY A 24 -11.69 10.04 -6.51
C GLY A 24 -11.36 8.77 -5.74
N VAL A 25 -12.31 7.85 -5.57
CA VAL A 25 -12.05 6.52 -4.98
C VAL A 25 -11.05 5.73 -5.82
N GLN A 26 -11.23 5.68 -7.14
CA GLN A 26 -10.33 5.00 -8.06
C GLN A 26 -8.90 5.57 -7.93
N ARG A 27 -8.77 6.90 -7.91
CA ARG A 27 -7.47 7.57 -7.74
C ARG A 27 -6.79 7.20 -6.43
N VAL A 28 -7.52 7.08 -5.33
CA VAL A 28 -6.96 6.64 -4.04
C VAL A 28 -6.39 5.23 -4.15
N LEU A 29 -7.14 4.30 -4.76
CA LEU A 29 -6.69 2.92 -4.96
C LEU A 29 -5.46 2.85 -5.88
N ASP A 30 -5.43 3.65 -6.95
CA ASP A 30 -4.31 3.69 -7.89
C ASP A 30 -3.04 4.24 -7.22
N ILE A 31 -3.16 5.27 -6.38
CA ILE A 31 -2.05 5.80 -5.59
C ILE A 31 -1.49 4.69 -4.69
N LEU A 32 -2.35 4.05 -3.89
CA LEU A 32 -1.92 2.99 -2.97
C LEU A 32 -1.24 1.82 -3.69
N LYS A 33 -1.79 1.41 -4.84
CA LYS A 33 -1.20 0.35 -5.68
C LYS A 33 0.17 0.77 -6.21
N ARG A 34 0.30 2.00 -6.71
CA ARG A 34 1.56 2.51 -7.25
C ARG A 34 2.63 2.64 -6.17
N GLU A 35 2.29 3.20 -5.01
CA GLU A 35 3.24 3.32 -3.90
C GLU A 35 3.69 1.95 -3.41
N LEU A 36 2.79 0.96 -3.30
CA LEU A 36 3.20 -0.41 -2.96
C LEU A 36 4.24 -0.97 -3.95
N ILE A 37 4.05 -0.75 -5.25
CA ILE A 37 4.99 -1.20 -6.29
C ILE A 37 6.32 -0.42 -6.19
N ASN A 38 6.27 0.89 -5.98
CA ASN A 38 7.45 1.74 -5.83
C ASN A 38 8.27 1.31 -4.61
N ASP A 39 7.64 1.16 -3.44
CA ASP A 39 8.29 0.76 -2.20
C ASP A 39 8.93 -0.63 -2.33
N MET A 40 8.20 -1.59 -2.93
CA MET A 40 8.76 -2.91 -3.22
C MET A 40 9.98 -2.82 -4.14
N SER A 41 9.93 -1.97 -5.17
CA SER A 41 11.05 -1.76 -6.10
C SER A 41 12.26 -1.15 -5.40
N CYS A 42 12.06 -0.17 -4.52
CA CYS A 42 13.11 0.42 -3.69
C CYS A 42 13.73 -0.59 -2.72
N CYS A 43 12.94 -1.55 -2.23
CA CYS A 43 13.43 -2.66 -1.43
C CYS A 43 14.05 -3.81 -2.25
N GLY A 44 14.13 -3.71 -3.58
CA GLY A 44 14.66 -4.76 -4.46
C GLY A 44 13.78 -6.00 -4.56
N LEU A 45 12.47 -5.86 -4.31
CA LEU A 45 11.50 -6.96 -4.30
C LEU A 45 10.63 -6.92 -5.56
N THR A 46 10.41 -8.10 -6.17
CA THR A 46 9.62 -8.24 -7.40
C THR A 46 8.26 -8.89 -7.16
N THR A 47 8.04 -9.45 -5.96
CA THR A 47 6.76 -10.07 -5.60
C THR A 47 6.41 -9.89 -4.12
N ILE A 48 5.11 -9.77 -3.82
CA ILE A 48 4.58 -9.64 -2.45
C ILE A 48 5.03 -10.80 -1.57
N LYS A 49 5.25 -12.00 -2.16
CA LYS A 49 5.71 -13.20 -1.43
C LYS A 49 7.11 -13.03 -0.81
N GLN A 50 7.92 -12.11 -1.32
CA GLN A 50 9.26 -11.83 -0.77
C GLN A 50 9.24 -10.87 0.41
N ILE A 51 8.11 -10.20 0.67
CA ILE A 51 8.00 -9.22 1.75
C ILE A 51 7.96 -9.98 3.10
N ASN A 52 9.08 -10.00 3.82
CA ASN A 52 9.22 -10.69 5.12
C ASN A 52 9.79 -9.73 6.21
N LYS A 53 10.22 -10.26 7.37
CA LYS A 53 10.78 -9.44 8.46
C LYS A 53 12.23 -8.99 8.20
N ASP A 54 12.95 -9.64 7.30
CA ASP A 54 14.38 -9.41 7.06
C ASP A 54 14.64 -8.05 6.40
N ILE A 55 13.64 -7.51 5.67
CA ILE A 55 13.69 -6.18 5.06
C ILE A 55 13.42 -5.04 6.06
N LEU A 56 13.09 -5.35 7.32
CA LEU A 56 12.80 -4.34 8.34
C LEU A 56 14.05 -4.09 9.18
N TYR A 57 14.49 -2.84 9.23
CA TYR A 57 15.42 -2.41 10.28
C TYR A 57 14.67 -2.33 11.62
N LYS A 58 15.21 -3.00 12.64
CA LYS A 58 14.61 -3.02 13.97
C LYS A 58 15.35 -2.01 14.85
N HIS A 59 14.80 -0.82 14.96
CA HIS A 59 15.26 0.13 15.97
C HIS A 59 14.72 -0.36 17.31
N THR A 60 15.63 -0.84 18.15
CA THR A 60 15.34 -1.15 19.55
C THR A 60 15.31 0.15 20.34
#